data_AF-A0A8J6TNM7-F1
#
_entry.id   AF-A0A8J6TNM7-F1
#
_cell.length_a   1.000
_cell.length_b   1.000
_cell.length_c   1.000
_cell.angle_alpha   90.00
_cell.angle_beta   90.00
_cell.angle_gamma   90.00
#
_symmetry.space_group_name_H-M   'P 1'
#
loop_
_entity.id
_entity.type
_entity.pdbx_description
1 polymer ?
#
loop_
_entity_poly.entity_id
_entity_poly.type
_entity_poly.pdbx_seq_one_letter_code
_entity_poly.pdbx_strand_id
1 'polypeptide(L)' 'GIMDKVKHTELIIPGYAAAIAGDVEEELPGWTITVGPREAAHIPAFLKAR' A
#
# COMPACT_ATOMS: atom_id res chain seq x y z
N GLY A 1 16.53 1.49 7.31
CA GLY A 1 15.14 1.92 7.01
C GLY A 1 14.26 0.71 6.76
N ILE A 2 13.03 0.90 6.28
CA ILE A 2 12.16 -0.23 5.90
C ILE A 2 12.72 -1.01 4.71
N MET A 3 13.41 -0.34 3.79
CA MET A 3 14.05 -0.94 2.61
C MET A 3 15.10 -2.00 2.95
N ASP A 4 15.70 -1.96 4.13
CA ASP A 4 16.67 -2.97 4.58
C ASP A 4 15.99 -4.21 5.22
N LYS A 5 14.68 -4.15 5.47
CA LYS A 5 13.91 -5.20 6.17
C LYS A 5 13.04 -6.04 5.26
N VAL A 6 12.70 -5.55 4.07
CA VAL A 6 11.83 -6.23 3.10
C VAL A 6 12.47 -6.25 1.73
N LYS A 7 12.31 -7.35 1.00
CA LYS A 7 12.84 -7.53 -0.36
C LYS A 7 11.95 -6.89 -1.44
N HIS A 8 10.73 -6.50 -1.07
CA HIS A 8 9.77 -5.87 -1.97
C HIS A 8 9.60 -4.39 -1.60
N THR A 9 9.33 -3.56 -2.59
CA THR A 9 9.07 -2.13 -2.46
C THR A 9 7.62 -1.87 -2.84
N GLU A 10 6.74 -2.16 -1.89
CA GLU A 10 5.30 -1.95 -2.04
C GLU A 10 4.73 -1.30 -0.77
N LEU A 11 3.87 -0.31 -0.97
CA LEU A 11 3.12 0.35 0.08
C LEU A 11 1.62 0.15 -0.15
N ILE A 12 0.94 -0.43 0.84
CA ILE A 12 -0.51 -0.58 0.82
C ILE A 12 -1.11 0.56 1.65
N ILE A 13 -1.88 1.45 1.00
CA ILE A 13 -2.57 2.55 1.66
C ILE A 13 -4.02 2.17 1.98
N PRO A 14 -4.61 2.62 3.11
CA PRO A 14 -6.01 2.36 3.41
C PRO A 14 -6.93 2.92 2.33
N GLY A 15 -8.07 2.27 2.09
CA GLY A 15 -9.06 2.74 1.11
C GLY A 15 -9.61 4.14 1.39
N TYR A 16 -9.55 4.60 2.64
CA TYR A 16 -9.90 5.98 3.01
C TYR A 16 -8.87 7.01 2.50
N ALA A 17 -7.59 6.63 2.44
CA ALA A 17 -6.49 7.46 1.96
C ALA A 17 -6.23 7.29 0.46
N ALA A 18 -7.12 6.64 -0.29
CA ALA A 18 -6.96 6.42 -1.72
C ALA A 18 -6.78 7.73 -2.52
N ALA A 19 -7.29 8.85 -2.01
CA ALA A 19 -7.16 10.16 -2.66
C ALA A 19 -5.69 10.63 -2.78
N ILE A 20 -4.81 10.24 -1.85
CA ILE A 20 -3.39 10.62 -1.86
C ILE A 20 -2.51 9.61 -2.61
N ALA A 21 -3.09 8.58 -3.23
CA ALA A 21 -2.33 7.53 -3.90
C ALA A 21 -1.41 8.07 -4.99
N GLY A 22 -1.92 9.02 -5.79
CA GLY A 22 -1.18 9.65 -6.88
C GLY A 22 -0.01 10.50 -6.38
N ASP A 23 -0.24 11.32 -5.35
CA ASP A 23 0.83 12.13 -4.76
C ASP A 23 1.95 11.24 -4.17
N VAL A 24 1.56 10.14 -3.51
CA VAL A 24 2.51 9.19 -2.92
C VAL A 24 3.29 8.42 -4.00
N GLU A 25 2.67 8.09 -5.13
CA GLU A 25 3.35 7.45 -6.27
C GLU A 25 4.37 8.41 -6.92
N GLU A 26 4.06 9.70 -7.01
CA GLU A 26 4.97 10.73 -7.51
C GLU A 26 6.19 10.94 -6.58
N GLU A 27 5.95 11.02 -5.26
CA GLU A 27 6.99 11.24 -4.26
C GLU A 27 7.88 10.00 -4.00
N LEU A 28 7.35 8.79 -4.27
CA LEU A 28 8.06 7.51 -4.08
C LEU A 28 8.23 6.77 -5.41
N PRO A 29 9.03 7.31 -6.35
CA PRO A 29 9.22 6.68 -7.65
C PRO A 29 9.84 5.28 -7.49
N GLY A 30 9.23 4.29 -8.15
CA GLY A 30 9.66 2.89 -8.10
C GLY A 30 9.05 2.07 -6.95
N TRP A 31 8.24 2.68 -6.08
CA TRP A 31 7.38 1.94 -5.16
C TRP A 31 6.08 1.54 -5.84
N THR A 32 5.62 0.31 -5.58
CA THR A 32 4.27 -0.09 -5.95
C THR A 32 3.29 0.44 -4.92
N ILE A 33 2.37 1.32 -5.32
CA ILE A 33 1.33 1.84 -4.43
C ILE A 33 0.04 1.05 -4.67
N THR A 34 -0.47 0.40 -3.62
CA THR A 34 -1.71 -0.39 -3.71
C THR A 34 -2.75 0.16 -2.73
N VAL A 35 -3.99 0.31 -3.19
CA VAL A 35 -5.11 0.71 -2.31
C VAL A 35 -5.70 -0.55 -1.66
N GLY A 36 -5.63 -0.61 -0.34
CA GLY A 36 -6.21 -1.64 0.50
C GLY A 36 -7.66 -1.35 0.92
N PRO A 37 -8.23 -2.18 1.80
CA PRO A 37 -9.60 -2.02 2.26
C PRO A 37 -9.81 -0.74 3.09
N ARG A 38 -11.06 -0.28 3.19
CA ARG A 38 -11.44 0.86 4.05
C ARG A 38 -11.39 0.51 5.54
N GLU A 39 -11.63 -0.75 5.88
CA GLU A 39 -11.69 -1.26 7.25
C GLU A 39 -10.59 -2.29 7.49
N ALA A 40 -9.88 -2.16 8.62
CA ALA A 40 -8.75 -3.03 8.95
C ALA A 40 -9.14 -4.51 9.10
N ALA A 41 -10.40 -4.78 9.49
CA ALA A 41 -10.92 -6.14 9.61
C ALA A 41 -10.85 -6.95 8.30
N HIS A 42 -10.81 -6.26 7.14
CA HIS A 42 -10.77 -6.89 5.82
C HIS A 42 -9.35 -7.13 5.30
N ILE A 43 -8.30 -6.69 6.01
CA ILE A 43 -6.89 -6.90 5.60
C ILE A 43 -6.57 -8.37 5.36
N PRO A 44 -6.97 -9.34 6.23
CA PRO A 44 -6.65 -10.74 6.00
C PRO A 44 -7.28 -11.31 4.73
N ALA A 45 -8.50 -10.87 4.39
CA ALA A 45 -9.17 -11.29 3.16
C ALA A 45 -8.51 -10.66 1.92
N PHE A 46 -8.18 -9.37 1.99
CA PHE A 46 -7.48 -8.64 0.94
C PHE A 46 -6.13 -9.28 0.59
N LEU A 47 -5.32 -9.61 1.61
CA LEU A 47 -4.00 -10.22 1.40
C LEU A 47 -4.09 -11.66 0.85
N LYS A 48 -5.16 -12.40 1.15
CA LYS A 48 -5.38 -13.77 0.64
C LYS A 48 -5.91 -13.83 -0.79
N ALA A 49 -6.63 -12.80 -1.23
CA ALA A 49 -7.22 -12.73 -2.56
C ALA A 49 -6.21 -12.36 -3.65
N ARG A 50 -4.96 -12.06 -3.25
CA ARG A 50 -3.90 -11.55 -4.10
C ARG A 50 -2.91 -12.63 -4.48
#